data_AF-A0A086QF41-F1
#
_entry.id   AF-A0A086QF41-F1
#
_cell.length_a   1.000
_cell.length_b   1.000
_cell.length_c   1.000
_cell.angle_alpha   90.00
_cell.angle_beta   90.00
_cell.angle_gamma   90.00
#
_symmetry.space_group_name_H-M   'P 1'
#
loop_
_entity.id
_entity.type
_entity.pdbx_description
1 polymer ?
#
loop_
_entity_poly.entity_id
_entity_poly.type
_entity_poly.pdbx_seq_one_letter_code
_entity_poly.pdbx_strand_id
1 'polypeptide(L)'
;MYNQNSIDWFPPHFFRQDFEQPGNFYRTVLSEPEREALIGNIAEHLRQARRDIQERQVKIFYKCDPEYGERVARAIGLPTAACYPAKM
;
A
#
# COMPACT_ATOMS: atom_id res chain seq x y z
N MET A 1 31.42 -31.46 7.98
CA MET A 1 30.93 -31.48 6.59
C MET A 1 29.48 -31.04 6.60
N TYR A 2 29.20 -29.78 6.25
CA TYR A 2 27.84 -29.29 6.04
C TYR A 2 27.37 -29.73 4.66
N ASN A 3 26.16 -30.29 4.59
CA ASN A 3 25.52 -30.73 3.36
C ASN A 3 25.09 -29.49 2.54
N GLN A 4 25.71 -29.28 1.38
CA GLN A 4 25.21 -28.35 0.36
C GLN A 4 23.91 -28.92 -0.22
N ASN A 5 22.73 -28.45 0.20
CA ASN A 5 21.47 -28.49 -0.57
C ASN A 5 20.25 -27.85 0.15
N SER A 6 20.40 -26.67 0.76
CA SER A 6 19.23 -25.91 1.26
C SER A 6 19.33 -24.44 0.85
N ILE A 7 19.09 -24.19 -0.44
CA ILE A 7 18.82 -22.84 -0.97
C ILE A 7 17.30 -22.69 -1.09
N ASP A 8 16.61 -22.70 0.04
CA ASP A 8 15.21 -22.26 0.14
C ASP A 8 15.21 -21.06 1.10
N TRP A 9 15.67 -19.91 0.61
CA TRP A 9 16.10 -18.83 1.52
C TRP A 9 14.94 -18.09 2.20
N PHE A 10 13.69 -18.15 1.72
CA PHE A 10 12.50 -17.73 2.49
C PHE A 10 11.20 -18.36 1.93
N PRO A 11 10.40 -19.11 2.72
CA PRO A 11 9.10 -19.61 2.27
C PRO A 11 8.07 -18.47 2.11
N PRO A 12 7.06 -18.63 1.22
CA PRO A 12 6.10 -17.58 0.82
C PRO A 12 5.09 -17.17 1.91
N HIS A 13 5.37 -17.47 3.18
CA HIS A 13 4.46 -17.19 4.31
C HIS A 13 4.54 -15.72 4.78
N PHE A 14 5.31 -14.88 4.07
CA PHE A 14 5.56 -13.46 4.40
C PHE A 14 4.52 -12.46 3.86
N PHE A 15 3.65 -12.84 2.91
CA PHE A 15 2.74 -11.89 2.24
C PHE A 15 1.82 -11.09 3.18
N ARG A 16 1.53 -11.59 4.37
CA ARG A 16 0.70 -10.87 5.36
C ARG A 16 1.48 -9.72 6.01
N GLN A 17 2.80 -9.85 6.17
CA GLN A 17 3.64 -8.82 6.79
C GLN A 17 3.77 -7.55 5.92
N ASP A 18 3.73 -7.71 4.59
CA ASP A 18 3.94 -6.62 3.64
C ASP A 18 2.88 -5.50 3.76
N PHE A 19 1.68 -5.81 4.24
CA PHE A 19 0.56 -4.87 4.36
C PHE A 19 0.20 -4.56 5.81
N GLU A 20 0.45 -5.49 6.73
CA GLU A 20 0.11 -5.31 8.15
C GLU A 20 0.95 -4.23 8.83
N GLN A 21 2.28 -4.22 8.63
CA GLN A 21 3.13 -3.22 9.28
C GLN A 21 2.85 -1.79 8.77
N PRO A 22 2.76 -1.53 7.46
CA PRO A 22 2.43 -0.19 6.97
C PRO A 22 1.00 0.23 7.35
N GLY A 23 0.05 -0.71 7.37
CA GLY A 23 -1.31 -0.46 7.84
C GLY A 23 -1.37 -0.07 9.31
N ASN A 24 -0.59 -0.75 10.15
CA ASN A 24 -0.49 -0.44 11.57
C ASN A 24 0.19 0.91 11.79
N PHE A 25 1.30 1.20 11.10
CA PHE A 25 1.94 2.52 11.14
C PHE A 25 0.93 3.64 10.83
N TYR A 26 0.18 3.50 9.74
CA TYR A 26 -0.84 4.48 9.36
C TYR A 26 -1.93 4.62 10.44
N ARG A 27 -2.52 3.49 10.89
CA ARG A 27 -3.72 3.53 11.77
C ARG A 27 -3.42 3.80 13.25
N THR A 28 -2.26 3.40 13.76
CA THR A 28 -1.95 3.43 15.22
C THR A 28 -0.84 4.39 15.57
N VAL A 29 0.11 4.65 14.68
CA VAL A 29 1.29 5.48 15.00
C VAL A 29 1.04 6.93 14.62
N LEU A 30 0.46 7.18 13.44
CA LEU A 30 0.21 8.54 12.96
C LEU A 30 -1.07 9.14 13.55
N SER A 31 -0.95 10.40 13.98
CA SER A 31 -2.08 11.29 14.28
C SER A 31 -2.78 11.74 12.99
N GLU A 32 -3.99 12.28 13.12
CA GLU A 32 -4.76 12.73 11.95
C GLU A 32 -4.03 13.80 11.10
N PRO A 33 -3.42 14.86 11.68
CA PRO A 33 -2.67 15.83 10.88
C PRO A 33 -1.45 15.22 10.16
N GLU A 34 -0.78 14.23 10.78
CA GLU A 34 0.34 13.53 10.15
C GLU A 34 -0.13 12.62 9.01
N ARG A 35 -1.32 12.01 9.12
CA ARG A 35 -1.95 11.28 8.01
C ARG A 35 -2.28 12.23 6.88
N GLU A 36 -2.85 13.39 7.15
CA GLU A 36 -3.13 14.39 6.12
C GLU A 36 -1.86 14.82 5.37
N ALA A 37 -0.78 15.10 6.11
CA ALA A 37 0.52 15.44 5.53
C ALA A 37 1.09 14.29 4.69
N LEU A 38 1.03 13.05 5.19
CA LEU A 38 1.47 11.85 4.46
C LEU A 38 0.70 11.69 3.14
N ILE A 39 -0.63 11.81 3.18
CA ILE A 39 -1.50 11.73 1.99
C ILE A 39 -1.13 12.83 0.99
N GLY A 40 -0.90 14.06 1.47
CA GLY A 40 -0.48 15.19 0.64
C GLY A 40 0.81 14.91 -0.12
N ASN A 41 1.86 14.47 0.59
CA ASN A 41 3.17 14.17 0.01
C ASN A 41 3.09 13.03 -1.02
N ILE A 42 2.36 11.95 -0.70
CA ILE A 42 2.15 10.84 -1.64
C ILE A 42 1.42 11.33 -2.89
N ALA A 43 0.36 12.13 -2.71
CA ALA A 43 -0.44 12.61 -3.82
C ALA A 43 0.36 13.51 -4.76
N GLU A 44 1.18 14.41 -4.22
CA GLU A 44 2.06 15.30 -5.00
C GLU A 44 2.94 14.51 -5.98
N HIS A 45 3.60 13.46 -5.49
CA HIS A 45 4.46 12.63 -6.34
C HIS A 45 3.68 11.67 -7.24
N LEU A 46 2.60 11.08 -6.74
CA LEU A 46 1.87 10.03 -7.46
C LEU A 46 1.02 10.58 -8.61
N ARG A 47 0.50 11.82 -8.51
CA ARG A 47 -0.32 12.44 -9.57
C ARG A 47 0.38 12.52 -10.92
N GLN A 48 1.71 12.61 -10.93
CA GLN A 48 2.52 12.70 -12.14
C GLN A 48 2.83 11.33 -12.77
N ALA A 49 2.58 10.24 -12.06
CA ALA A 49 2.81 8.90 -12.56
C ALA A 49 1.79 8.51 -13.65
N ARG A 50 2.11 7.50 -14.46
CA ARG A 50 1.16 6.91 -15.41
C ARG A 50 -0.07 6.34 -14.69
N ARG A 51 -1.22 6.37 -15.35
CA ARG A 51 -2.50 5.91 -14.81
C ARG A 51 -2.46 4.49 -14.24
N ASP A 52 -1.81 3.56 -14.94
CA ASP A 52 -1.70 2.17 -14.49
C ASP A 52 -0.84 2.00 -13.24
N ILE A 53 0.12 2.90 -13.00
CA ILE A 53 0.93 2.95 -11.78
C ILE A 53 0.09 3.52 -10.64
N GLN A 54 -0.63 4.62 -10.87
CA GLN A 54 -1.53 5.22 -9.88
C GLN A 54 -2.55 4.19 -9.36
N GLU A 55 -3.22 3.47 -10.26
CA GLU A 55 -4.22 2.46 -9.90
C GLU A 55 -3.63 1.27 -9.14
N ARG A 56 -2.45 0.80 -9.52
CA ARG A 56 -1.75 -0.25 -8.75
C ARG A 56 -1.39 0.23 -7.36
N GLN A 57 -0.91 1.47 -7.23
CA GLN A 57 -0.44 2.02 -5.97
C GLN A 57 -1.58 2.21 -4.97
N VAL A 58 -2.72 2.75 -5.39
CA VAL A 58 -3.88 2.92 -4.49
C VAL A 58 -4.44 1.57 -4.01
N LYS A 59 -4.38 0.52 -4.85
CA LYS A 59 -4.73 -0.86 -4.44
C LYS A 59 -3.77 -1.40 -3.38
N ILE A 60 -2.47 -1.09 -3.48
CA ILE A 60 -1.48 -1.48 -2.47
C ILE A 60 -1.78 -0.78 -1.14
N PHE A 61 -2.00 0.54 -1.15
CA PHE A 61 -2.37 1.27 0.06
C PHE A 61 -3.70 0.78 0.67
N TYR A 62 -4.67 0.42 -0.18
CA TYR A 62 -5.94 -0.16 0.27
C TYR A 62 -5.75 -1.52 0.96
N LYS A 63 -4.80 -2.35 0.50
CA LYS A 63 -4.43 -3.60 1.18
C LYS A 63 -3.80 -3.35 2.56
N CYS A 64 -3.07 -2.25 2.73
CA CYS A 64 -2.54 -1.85 4.04
C CYS A 64 -3.65 -1.35 4.98
N ASP A 65 -4.51 -0.47 4.47
CA ASP A 65 -5.69 0.02 5.17
C ASP A 65 -6.73 0.60 4.18
N PRO A 66 -8.03 0.27 4.30
CA PRO A 66 -9.05 0.77 3.39
C PRO A 66 -9.14 2.30 3.31
N GLU A 67 -9.08 2.98 4.46
CA GLU A 67 -9.16 4.44 4.53
C GLU A 67 -7.92 5.06 3.88
N TYR A 68 -6.75 4.48 4.12
CA TYR A 68 -5.49 4.95 3.54
C TYR A 68 -5.53 4.93 2.01
N GLY A 69 -5.87 3.78 1.40
CA GLY A 69 -5.96 3.67 -0.05
C GLY A 69 -6.98 4.62 -0.66
N GLU A 70 -8.15 4.75 -0.04
CA GLU A 70 -9.21 5.65 -0.50
C GLU A 70 -8.83 7.13 -0.39
N ARG A 71 -8.13 7.53 0.68
CA ARG A 71 -7.65 8.92 0.84
C ARG A 71 -6.61 9.26 -0.21
N VAL A 72 -5.67 8.36 -0.50
CA VAL A 72 -4.70 8.56 -1.59
C VAL A 72 -5.44 8.67 -2.93
N ALA A 73 -6.39 7.77 -3.22
CA ALA A 73 -7.18 7.79 -4.45
C ALA A 73 -7.91 9.13 -4.63
N ARG A 74 -8.62 9.60 -3.60
CA ARG A 74 -9.29 10.92 -3.61
C ARG A 74 -8.29 12.06 -3.84
N ALA A 75 -7.15 12.04 -3.16
CA ALA A 75 -6.14 13.09 -3.24
C ALA A 75 -5.45 13.21 -4.62
N ILE A 76 -5.54 12.18 -5.46
CA ILE A 76 -5.01 12.20 -6.84
C ILE A 76 -6.12 12.21 -7.91
N GLY A 77 -7.39 12.33 -7.52
CA GLY A 77 -8.54 12.40 -8.44
C GLY A 77 -8.99 11.05 -9.00
N LEU A 78 -8.63 9.93 -8.36
CA LEU A 78 -9.16 8.60 -8.69
C LEU A 78 -10.50 8.35 -7.98
N PRO A 79 -11.44 7.63 -8.62
CA PRO A 79 -12.59 7.09 -7.90
C PRO A 79 -12.12 6.05 -6.88
N THR A 80 -12.76 5.97 -5.71
CA THR A 80 -12.45 4.93 -4.70
C THR A 80 -12.65 3.51 -5.24
N ALA A 81 -13.52 3.35 -6.25
CA ALA A 81 -13.67 2.10 -6.99
C ALA A 81 -12.35 1.56 -7.59
N ALA A 82 -11.38 2.43 -7.87
CA ALA A 82 -10.06 2.03 -8.36
C ALA A 82 -9.24 1.27 -7.30
N CYS A 83 -9.57 1.41 -6.01
CA CYS A 83 -8.89 0.72 -4.92
C CYS A 83 -9.32 -0.74 -4.76
N TYR A 84 -10.54 -1.08 -5.18
CA TYR A 84 -11.06 -2.43 -4.98
C TYR A 84 -10.37 -3.43 -5.92
N PRO A 85 -10.09 -4.66 -5.45
CA PRO A 85 -9.68 -5.73 -6.35
C PRO A 85 -10.80 -5.99 -7.35
N ALA A 86 -10.44 -6.30 -8.60
CA ALA A 86 -11.43 -6.74 -9.58
C ALA A 86 -12.14 -7.98 -9.04
N LYS A 87 -13.48 -8.05 -9.20
CA LYS A 87 -14.23 -9.27 -8.90
C LYS A 87 -13.61 -10.40 -9.74
N MET A 88 -13.09 -11.43 -9.06
CA MET A 88 -12.77 -12.72 -9.67
C MET A 88 -14.06 -13.44 -10.06
#